data_AF-A0A6A5ZWP5-F1
#
_entry.id   AF-A0A6A5ZWP5-F1
#
_cell.length_a   1.000
_cell.length_b   1.000
_cell.length_c   1.000
_cell.angle_alpha   90.00
_cell.angle_beta   90.00
_cell.angle_gamma   90.00
#
_symmetry.space_group_name_H-M   'P 1'
#
loop_
_entity.id
_entity.type
_entity.pdbx_description
1 polymer ?
#
loop_
_entity_poly.entity_id
_entity_poly.type
_entity_poly.pdbx_seq_one_letter_code
_entity_poly.pdbx_strand_id
1 'polypeptide(L)'
;MLAPSRKRPLPLLVVLTLVLVLFVYHRGHADRLYLQWSSSLELLPEKAPANRTLGFGAVVVVSSETSSRRHSLTQAANITDIELTIPAQPEWTQGDVEKLRNTQDDHVQRGSMLAWLGHHNALKWFLDSGLETALILEDDVDWDIRLRSVQVPLAASAARSLLPPSKKFSPWTKTDLSHAQYWGDPKSWDLLYLGHCGDYFNEVNYDGLVKTDRPFNLTDLPHAIYYDPSLPAKTDLHPFTQDLFNSLHLPDHRRAFHRSKFPLCSFGYAITRPAAERLLTDLAPAQFRPKGPRAFDVALLHACSKGSQTPSPTPPNNPKPHPNPKLRNKYASPGLRCWTLNSELFHHMPGDSLIAQMGSALGEDIGIPPVDLAGQTQVILRNETVNIDCGFWNGAFAFDDNDTTRLKFLQEEVGRKGRCLKEGRESASTSNPMGTSMRT
;
A
#
# COMPACT_ATOMS: atom_id res chain seq x y z
N MET A 1 -46.98 -60.57 -23.22
CA MET A 1 -46.68 -59.26 -22.59
C MET A 1 -45.19 -58.98 -22.79
N LEU A 2 -44.81 -58.11 -23.73
CA LEU A 2 -43.41 -57.71 -23.94
C LEU A 2 -43.18 -56.36 -23.26
N ALA A 3 -42.30 -56.33 -22.26
CA ALA A 3 -41.95 -55.12 -21.53
C ALA A 3 -41.23 -54.11 -22.45
N PRO A 4 -41.54 -52.81 -22.38
CA PRO A 4 -40.86 -51.82 -23.20
C PRO A 4 -39.40 -51.70 -22.78
N SER A 5 -38.49 -51.95 -23.72
CA SER A 5 -37.06 -51.74 -23.59
C SER A 5 -36.79 -50.26 -23.26
N ARG A 6 -36.52 -49.97 -21.97
CA ARG A 6 -36.00 -48.68 -21.52
C ARG A 6 -34.62 -48.51 -22.15
N LYS A 7 -34.54 -47.76 -23.25
CA LYS A 7 -33.27 -47.32 -23.85
C LYS A 7 -32.46 -46.61 -22.76
N ARG A 8 -31.36 -47.21 -22.32
CA ARG A 8 -30.48 -46.64 -21.29
C ARG A 8 -29.85 -45.37 -21.86
N PRO A 9 -29.89 -44.21 -21.17
CA PRO A 9 -29.34 -42.94 -21.66
C PRO A 9 -27.80 -42.89 -21.66
N LEU A 10 -27.13 -44.04 -21.59
CA LEU A 10 -25.67 -44.16 -21.49
C LEU A 10 -24.90 -43.38 -22.59
N PRO A 11 -25.25 -43.44 -23.89
CA PRO A 11 -24.51 -42.69 -24.91
C PRO A 11 -24.67 -41.16 -24.75
N LEU A 12 -25.83 -40.69 -24.31
CA LEU A 12 -26.07 -39.27 -24.03
C LEU A 12 -25.22 -38.79 -22.84
N LEU A 13 -25.14 -39.60 -21.78
CA LEU A 13 -24.31 -39.31 -20.61
C LEU A 13 -22.82 -39.27 -20.95
N VAL A 14 -22.34 -40.19 -21.81
CA VAL A 14 -20.95 -40.22 -22.28
C VAL A 14 -20.60 -38.99 -23.12
N VAL A 15 -21.51 -38.54 -24.00
CA VAL A 15 -21.30 -37.32 -24.78
C VAL A 15 -21.29 -36.09 -23.87
N LEU A 16 -22.22 -36.00 -22.91
CA LEU A 16 -22.26 -34.91 -21.94
C LEU A 16 -21.00 -34.84 -21.07
N THR A 17 -20.48 -35.98 -20.62
CA THR A 17 -19.23 -36.01 -19.84
C THR A 17 -18.02 -35.63 -20.69
N LEU A 18 -17.93 -36.10 -21.94
CA LEU A 18 -16.85 -35.69 -22.86
C LEU A 18 -16.89 -34.19 -23.15
N VAL A 19 -18.08 -33.62 -23.41
CA VAL A 19 -18.26 -32.17 -23.60
C VAL A 19 -17.86 -31.40 -22.35
N LEU A 20 -18.25 -31.86 -21.16
CA LEU A 20 -17.86 -31.25 -19.90
C LEU A 20 -16.35 -31.28 -19.69
N VAL A 21 -15.70 -32.43 -19.94
CA VAL A 21 -14.25 -32.61 -19.81
C VAL A 21 -13.51 -31.70 -20.79
N LEU A 22 -13.93 -31.64 -22.06
CA LEU A 22 -13.36 -30.74 -23.05
C LEU A 22 -13.55 -29.28 -22.66
N PHE A 23 -14.74 -28.90 -22.19
CA PHE A 23 -15.01 -27.54 -21.72
C PHE A 23 -14.12 -27.16 -20.54
N VAL A 24 -13.98 -28.02 -19.53
CA VAL A 24 -13.11 -27.79 -18.37
C VAL A 24 -11.64 -27.73 -18.80
N TYR A 25 -11.20 -28.62 -19.70
CA TYR A 25 -9.83 -28.64 -20.22
C TYR A 25 -9.51 -27.35 -21.00
N HIS A 26 -10.35 -26.95 -21.94
CA HIS A 26 -10.17 -25.73 -22.72
C HIS A 26 -10.19 -24.48 -21.84
N ARG A 27 -11.10 -24.43 -20.85
CA ARG A 27 -11.16 -23.33 -19.90
C ARG A 27 -9.89 -23.24 -19.05
N GLY A 28 -9.43 -24.37 -18.49
CA GLY A 28 -8.20 -24.43 -17.70
C GLY A 28 -6.95 -24.07 -18.52
N HIS A 29 -6.90 -24.50 -19.78
CA HIS A 29 -5.81 -24.14 -20.69
C HIS A 29 -5.80 -22.64 -21.01
N ALA A 30 -6.97 -22.05 -21.30
CA ALA A 30 -7.11 -20.61 -21.51
C ALA A 30 -6.80 -19.81 -20.23
N ASP A 31 -7.11 -20.33 -19.04
CA ASP A 31 -6.73 -19.76 -17.74
C ASP A 31 -5.22 -19.71 -17.57
N ARG A 32 -4.54 -20.82 -17.82
CA ARG A 32 -3.08 -20.88 -17.75
C ARG A 32 -2.39 -19.95 -18.75
N LEU A 33 -2.83 -19.95 -20.00
CA LEU A 33 -2.24 -19.09 -21.05
C LEU A 33 -2.42 -17.60 -20.75
N TYR A 34 -3.60 -17.21 -20.25
CA TYR A 34 -3.85 -15.83 -19.83
C TYR A 34 -2.90 -15.41 -18.71
N LEU A 35 -2.76 -16.24 -17.67
CA LEU A 35 -1.87 -15.95 -16.54
C LEU A 35 -0.41 -15.80 -17.01
N GLN A 36 0.06 -16.72 -17.83
CA GLN A 36 1.43 -16.68 -18.36
C GLN A 36 1.67 -15.44 -19.23
N TRP A 37 0.70 -15.07 -20.07
CA TRP A 37 0.81 -13.90 -20.93
C TRP A 37 0.70 -12.58 -20.17
N SER A 38 -0.23 -12.46 -19.21
CA SER A 38 -0.34 -11.28 -18.35
C SER A 38 0.96 -11.06 -17.59
N SER A 39 1.52 -12.12 -16.98
CA SER A 39 2.81 -12.02 -16.29
C SER A 39 3.94 -11.58 -17.24
N SER A 40 3.93 -12.03 -18.50
CA SER A 40 4.94 -11.62 -19.48
C SER A 40 4.83 -10.15 -19.87
N LEU A 41 3.61 -9.61 -20.01
CA LEU A 41 3.38 -8.19 -20.28
C LEU A 41 3.77 -7.31 -19.08
N GLU A 42 3.59 -7.82 -17.86
CA GLU A 42 4.04 -7.12 -16.66
C GLU A 42 5.57 -7.04 -16.54
N LEU A 43 6.33 -7.92 -17.20
CA LEU A 43 7.80 -7.86 -17.20
C LEU A 43 8.40 -6.77 -18.09
N LEU A 44 7.59 -6.08 -18.92
CA LEU A 44 8.07 -4.96 -19.72
C LEU A 44 8.52 -3.81 -18.81
N PRO A 45 9.68 -3.16 -19.06
CA PRO A 45 10.22 -2.12 -18.19
C PRO A 45 9.50 -0.77 -18.35
N GLU A 46 9.07 -0.42 -19.55
CA GLU A 46 8.33 0.82 -19.80
C GLU A 46 6.86 0.66 -19.42
N LYS A 47 6.36 1.61 -18.63
CA LYS A 47 4.96 1.71 -18.23
C LYS A 47 4.47 3.13 -18.45
N ALA A 48 3.21 3.25 -18.86
CA ALA A 48 2.55 4.55 -18.89
C ALA A 48 2.45 5.11 -17.45
N PRO A 49 2.58 6.45 -17.27
CA PRO A 49 2.36 7.08 -15.98
C PRO A 49 0.98 6.74 -15.41
N ALA A 50 0.89 6.67 -14.08
CA ALA A 50 -0.38 6.47 -13.41
C ALA A 50 -1.32 7.67 -13.65
N ASN A 51 -2.62 7.50 -13.41
CA ASN A 51 -3.54 8.64 -13.41
C ASN A 51 -3.32 9.51 -12.15
N ARG A 52 -4.09 10.59 -12.00
CA ARG A 52 -3.98 11.53 -10.87
C ARG A 52 -4.32 10.90 -9.51
N THR A 53 -5.03 9.77 -9.50
CA THR A 53 -5.38 8.99 -8.30
C THR A 53 -4.49 7.74 -8.13
N LEU A 54 -3.35 7.69 -8.83
CA LEU A 54 -2.36 6.60 -8.73
C LEU A 54 -2.92 5.19 -9.01
N GLY A 55 -4.01 5.10 -9.78
CA GLY A 55 -4.69 3.84 -10.09
C GLY A 55 -5.75 3.41 -9.06
N PHE A 56 -6.12 4.28 -8.12
CA PHE A 56 -7.20 4.04 -7.16
C PHE A 56 -8.44 4.87 -7.49
N GLY A 57 -9.56 4.61 -6.80
CA GLY A 57 -10.75 5.45 -6.90
C GLY A 57 -10.52 6.87 -6.35
N ALA A 58 -9.73 6.99 -5.27
CA ALA A 58 -9.29 8.27 -4.70
C ALA A 58 -7.99 8.09 -3.91
N VAL A 59 -7.24 9.18 -3.74
CA VAL A 59 -6.17 9.31 -2.75
C VAL A 59 -6.72 10.17 -1.61
N VAL A 60 -6.96 9.55 -0.46
CA VAL A 60 -7.61 10.16 0.71
C VAL A 60 -6.57 10.45 1.77
N VAL A 61 -6.55 11.68 2.29
CA VAL A 61 -5.60 12.07 3.34
C VAL A 61 -6.32 12.23 4.67
N VAL A 62 -5.74 11.65 5.73
CA VAL A 62 -6.13 11.89 7.11
C VAL A 62 -5.40 13.15 7.60
N SER A 63 -6.07 14.31 7.53
CA SER A 63 -5.50 15.59 7.95
C SER A 63 -6.56 16.51 8.57
N SER A 64 -6.20 17.23 9.63
CA SER A 64 -7.02 18.32 10.17
C SER A 64 -7.03 19.53 9.22
N GLU A 65 -8.08 20.36 9.25
CA GLU A 65 -8.08 21.65 8.55
C GLU A 65 -7.03 22.62 9.10
N THR A 66 -6.67 22.48 10.38
CA THR A 66 -5.66 23.30 11.06
C THR A 66 -4.25 22.75 10.98
N SER A 67 -4.02 21.64 10.27
CA SER A 67 -2.70 21.02 10.16
C SER A 67 -1.75 21.92 9.36
N SER A 68 -0.60 22.27 9.95
CA SER A 68 0.45 23.03 9.28
C SER A 68 1.10 22.27 8.11
N ARG A 69 0.96 20.94 8.09
CA ARG A 69 1.54 20.04 7.08
C ARG A 69 0.71 19.98 5.80
N ARG A 70 -0.57 20.37 5.86
CA ARG A 70 -1.51 20.27 4.74
C ARG A 70 -1.10 21.11 3.54
N HIS A 71 -0.48 22.28 3.78
CA HIS A 71 -0.05 23.18 2.72
C HIS A 71 1.09 22.56 1.89
N SER A 72 2.18 22.13 2.54
CA SER A 72 3.32 21.50 1.85
C SER A 72 2.92 20.20 1.14
N LEU A 73 2.06 19.39 1.77
CA LEU A 73 1.48 18.19 1.14
C LEU A 73 0.72 18.52 -0.15
N THR A 74 -0.08 19.59 -0.14
CA THR A 74 -0.84 20.05 -1.31
C THR A 74 0.09 20.56 -2.41
N GLN A 75 1.18 21.25 -2.05
CA GLN A 75 2.19 21.69 -3.01
C GLN A 75 2.88 20.50 -3.67
N ALA A 76 3.30 19.50 -2.90
CA ALA A 76 3.89 18.27 -3.42
C ALA A 76 2.96 17.58 -4.42
N ALA A 77 1.66 17.45 -4.08
CA ALA A 77 0.66 16.84 -4.93
C ALA A 77 0.40 17.65 -6.21
N ASN A 78 0.37 18.97 -6.12
CA ASN A 78 0.22 19.85 -7.28
C ASN A 78 1.40 19.74 -8.25
N ILE A 79 2.62 19.58 -7.74
CA ILE A 79 3.82 19.40 -8.56
C ILE A 79 3.80 18.04 -9.27
N THR A 80 3.40 16.97 -8.58
CA THR A 80 3.36 15.60 -9.15
C THR A 80 2.06 15.24 -9.88
N ASP A 81 1.11 16.20 -9.98
CA ASP A 81 -0.21 16.03 -10.59
C ASP A 81 -1.03 14.90 -9.93
N ILE A 82 -0.96 14.83 -8.60
CA ILE A 82 -1.73 13.91 -7.76
C ILE A 82 -2.95 14.64 -7.21
N GLU A 83 -4.12 14.02 -7.34
CA GLU A 83 -5.37 14.54 -6.81
C GLU A 83 -5.62 13.98 -5.41
N LEU A 84 -5.49 14.85 -4.41
CA LEU A 84 -5.76 14.52 -3.01
C LEU A 84 -7.20 14.88 -2.65
N THR A 85 -7.87 13.97 -1.96
CA THR A 85 -9.12 14.21 -1.26
C THR A 85 -8.86 14.27 0.24
N ILE A 86 -9.20 15.37 0.89
CA ILE A 86 -8.98 15.54 2.33
C ILE A 86 -10.34 15.72 3.01
N PRO A 87 -10.99 14.64 3.48
CA PRO A 87 -12.26 14.73 4.18
C PRO A 87 -12.12 15.58 5.45
N ALA A 88 -13.11 16.45 5.69
CA ALA A 88 -13.16 17.25 6.91
C ALA A 88 -13.14 16.32 8.14
N GLN A 89 -12.21 16.58 9.04
CA GLN A 89 -12.12 15.89 10.32
C GLN A 89 -13.01 16.61 11.33
N PRO A 90 -13.88 15.90 12.06
CA PRO A 90 -14.67 16.52 13.11
C PRO A 90 -13.78 16.94 14.28
N GLU A 91 -14.25 17.91 15.06
CA GLU A 91 -13.67 18.19 16.36
C GLU A 91 -13.98 17.03 17.33
N TRP A 92 -12.99 16.20 17.60
CA TRP A 92 -13.14 15.06 18.50
C TRP A 92 -13.25 15.50 19.95
N THR A 93 -14.41 15.21 20.56
CA THR A 93 -14.68 15.57 21.95
C THR A 93 -14.01 14.61 22.92
N GLN A 94 -13.96 14.98 24.20
CA GLN A 94 -13.55 14.06 25.26
C GLN A 94 -14.44 12.81 25.32
N GLY A 95 -15.75 12.97 25.08
CA GLY A 95 -16.70 11.86 25.03
C GLY A 95 -16.42 10.87 23.89
N ASP A 96 -15.93 11.33 22.74
CA ASP A 96 -15.53 10.45 21.63
C ASP A 96 -14.32 9.59 22.00
N VAL A 97 -13.34 10.20 22.66
CA VAL A 97 -12.14 9.52 23.15
C VAL A 97 -12.50 8.49 24.24
N GLU A 98 -13.40 8.84 25.16
CA GLU A 98 -13.88 7.92 26.20
C GLU A 98 -14.71 6.75 25.63
N LYS A 99 -15.49 7.01 24.58
CA LYS A 99 -16.23 5.97 23.85
C LYS A 99 -15.28 4.99 23.17
N LEU A 100 -14.21 5.48 22.53
CA LEU A 100 -13.16 4.62 21.98
C LEU A 100 -12.48 3.82 23.09
N ARG A 101 -12.14 4.48 24.21
CA ARG A 101 -11.50 3.86 25.37
C ARG A 101 -12.33 2.71 25.95
N ASN A 102 -13.66 2.81 25.92
CA ASN A 102 -14.58 1.72 26.29
C ASN A 102 -14.25 1.10 27.67
N THR A 103 -14.14 1.98 28.67
CA THR A 103 -13.79 1.65 30.07
C THR A 103 -12.48 0.88 30.25
N GLN A 104 -11.60 0.86 29.24
CA GLN A 104 -10.27 0.27 29.36
C GLN A 104 -9.30 1.32 29.94
N ASP A 105 -8.44 0.92 30.87
CA ASP A 105 -7.54 1.84 31.59
C ASP A 105 -6.07 1.68 31.17
N ASP A 106 -5.81 1.50 29.87
CA ASP A 106 -4.48 1.08 29.39
C ASP A 106 -3.48 2.23 29.17
N HIS A 107 -3.66 3.39 29.82
CA HIS A 107 -2.81 4.58 29.64
C HIS A 107 -2.48 4.89 28.16
N VAL A 108 -3.47 4.76 27.26
CA VAL A 108 -3.28 5.02 25.83
C VAL A 108 -3.15 6.52 25.60
N GLN A 109 -2.12 6.91 24.85
CA GLN A 109 -1.89 8.30 24.46
C GLN A 109 -3.10 8.87 23.72
N ARG A 110 -3.46 10.12 24.05
CA ARG A 110 -4.58 10.81 23.41
C ARG A 110 -4.40 10.89 21.89
N GLY A 111 -3.19 11.18 21.43
CA GLY A 111 -2.90 11.29 20.00
C GLY A 111 -3.15 9.99 19.23
N SER A 112 -2.80 8.82 19.79
CA SER A 112 -3.08 7.52 19.15
C SER A 112 -4.58 7.25 18.99
N MET A 113 -5.38 7.67 19.97
CA MET A 113 -6.85 7.59 19.90
C MET A 113 -7.42 8.54 18.83
N LEU A 114 -6.88 9.76 18.72
CA LEU A 114 -7.31 10.72 17.70
C LEU A 114 -6.92 10.27 16.28
N ALA A 115 -5.73 9.69 16.10
CA ALA A 115 -5.32 9.08 14.85
C ALA A 115 -6.28 7.96 14.44
N TRP A 116 -6.64 7.07 15.37
CA TRP A 116 -7.63 6.02 15.13
C TRP A 116 -8.97 6.57 14.65
N LEU A 117 -9.49 7.60 15.33
CA LEU A 117 -10.74 8.25 14.95
C LEU A 117 -10.63 8.93 13.57
N GLY A 118 -9.48 9.53 13.26
CA GLY A 118 -9.19 10.14 11.96
C GLY A 118 -9.21 9.15 10.80
N HIS A 119 -8.54 8.01 10.95
CA HIS A 119 -8.60 6.92 9.95
C HIS A 119 -10.02 6.35 9.83
N HIS A 120 -10.76 6.22 10.93
CA HIS A 120 -12.17 5.81 10.90
C HIS A 120 -13.04 6.77 10.11
N ASN A 121 -12.83 8.08 10.26
CA ASN A 121 -13.55 9.09 9.50
C ASN A 121 -13.23 9.00 7.99
N ALA A 122 -11.95 8.84 7.63
CA ALA A 122 -11.54 8.65 6.24
C ALA A 122 -12.12 7.37 5.61
N LEU A 123 -12.16 6.25 6.35
CA LEU A 123 -12.78 5.01 5.89
C LEU A 123 -14.30 5.14 5.71
N LYS A 124 -14.99 5.87 6.59
CA LYS A 124 -16.43 6.15 6.44
C LYS A 124 -16.70 6.98 5.20
N TRP A 125 -15.95 8.06 5.01
CA TRP A 125 -16.02 8.87 3.79
C TRP A 125 -15.81 8.01 2.54
N PHE A 126 -14.81 7.12 2.55
CA PHE A 126 -14.55 6.20 1.44
C PHE A 126 -15.75 5.28 1.17
N LEU A 127 -16.36 4.71 2.20
CA LEU A 127 -17.57 3.91 2.03
C LEU A 127 -18.73 4.74 1.47
N ASP A 128 -18.94 5.97 1.94
CA ASP A 128 -20.04 6.82 1.48
C ASP A 128 -19.85 7.29 0.02
N SER A 129 -18.61 7.37 -0.47
CA SER A 129 -18.28 7.82 -1.82
C SER A 129 -18.75 6.91 -2.97
N GLY A 130 -19.09 5.64 -2.69
CA GLY A 130 -19.38 4.64 -3.72
C GLY A 130 -18.16 4.10 -4.51
N LEU A 131 -16.94 4.58 -4.23
CA LEU A 131 -15.70 4.11 -4.88
C LEU A 131 -15.29 2.67 -4.48
N GLU A 132 -14.63 1.92 -5.37
CA GLU A 132 -14.23 0.53 -5.09
C GLU A 132 -12.91 0.37 -4.34
N THR A 133 -11.96 1.30 -4.56
CA THR A 133 -10.65 1.32 -3.91
C THR A 133 -10.27 2.74 -3.53
N ALA A 134 -9.48 2.88 -2.47
CA ALA A 134 -8.85 4.14 -2.07
C ALA A 134 -7.44 3.91 -1.55
N LEU A 135 -6.54 4.85 -1.80
CA LEU A 135 -5.27 4.98 -1.09
C LEU A 135 -5.45 5.95 0.06
N ILE A 136 -5.26 5.50 1.31
CA ILE A 136 -5.32 6.34 2.50
C ILE A 136 -3.89 6.74 2.87
N LEU A 137 -3.64 8.04 3.05
CA LEU A 137 -2.36 8.62 3.45
C LEU A 137 -2.50 9.40 4.76
N GLU A 138 -1.46 9.41 5.58
CA GLU A 138 -1.28 10.39 6.67
C GLU A 138 -0.79 11.73 6.09
N ASP A 139 -0.88 12.83 6.85
CA ASP A 139 -0.53 14.16 6.35
C ASP A 139 0.93 14.56 6.50
N ASP A 140 1.73 13.69 7.12
CA ASP A 140 3.18 13.79 7.23
C ASP A 140 3.91 12.87 6.27
N VAL A 141 3.30 12.35 5.21
CA VAL A 141 4.07 11.60 4.22
C VAL A 141 4.84 12.49 3.24
N ASP A 142 5.97 11.97 2.80
CA ASP A 142 6.73 12.41 1.64
C ASP A 142 6.76 11.29 0.58
N TRP A 143 7.04 11.66 -0.67
CA TRP A 143 7.20 10.72 -1.77
C TRP A 143 8.18 11.25 -2.82
N ASP A 144 8.71 10.35 -3.63
CA ASP A 144 9.62 10.72 -4.70
C ASP A 144 8.91 11.51 -5.80
N ILE A 145 9.56 12.52 -6.38
CA ILE A 145 9.01 13.30 -7.50
C ILE A 145 8.59 12.43 -8.70
N ARG A 146 9.18 11.23 -8.86
CA ARG A 146 8.87 10.24 -9.90
C ARG A 146 7.78 9.24 -9.49
N LEU A 147 7.08 9.46 -8.37
CA LEU A 147 6.04 8.56 -7.85
C LEU A 147 5.03 8.16 -8.93
N ARG A 148 4.47 9.15 -9.63
CA ARG A 148 3.42 8.95 -10.63
C ARG A 148 3.94 8.38 -11.96
N SER A 149 5.14 8.78 -12.38
CA SER A 149 5.71 8.46 -13.70
C SER A 149 6.51 7.16 -13.72
N VAL A 150 7.10 6.75 -12.59
CA VAL A 150 8.00 5.59 -12.50
C VAL A 150 7.54 4.61 -11.43
N GLN A 151 7.46 5.04 -10.16
CA GLN A 151 7.35 4.11 -9.04
C GLN A 151 6.00 3.36 -9.00
N VAL A 152 4.88 4.09 -9.07
CA VAL A 152 3.53 3.49 -9.07
C VAL A 152 3.32 2.56 -10.27
N PRO A 153 3.67 2.94 -11.51
CA PRO A 153 3.58 2.02 -12.64
C PRO A 153 4.37 0.72 -12.48
N LEU A 154 5.60 0.77 -11.96
CA LEU A 154 6.42 -0.42 -11.70
C LEU A 154 5.86 -1.28 -10.56
N ALA A 155 5.46 -0.65 -9.45
CA ALA A 155 4.86 -1.33 -8.31
C ALA A 155 3.54 -2.02 -8.68
N ALA A 156 2.68 -1.35 -9.44
CA ALA A 156 1.43 -1.92 -9.92
C ALA A 156 1.66 -3.08 -10.90
N SER A 157 2.72 -3.02 -11.70
CA SER A 157 3.15 -4.12 -12.57
C SER A 157 3.53 -5.37 -11.75
N ALA A 158 4.35 -5.18 -10.72
CA ALA A 158 4.70 -6.25 -9.79
C ALA A 158 3.47 -6.81 -9.07
N ALA A 159 2.53 -5.95 -8.66
CA ALA A 159 1.26 -6.37 -8.07
C ALA A 159 0.44 -7.23 -9.04
N ARG A 160 0.25 -6.78 -10.28
CA ARG A 160 -0.50 -7.53 -11.31
C ARG A 160 0.16 -8.87 -11.68
N SER A 161 1.49 -9.01 -11.52
CA SER A 161 2.17 -10.29 -11.73
C SER A 161 1.74 -11.38 -10.72
N LEU A 162 1.34 -10.99 -9.51
CA LEU A 162 0.89 -11.89 -8.43
C LEU A 162 -0.64 -11.88 -8.26
N LEU A 163 -1.28 -10.77 -8.63
CA LEU A 163 -2.70 -10.46 -8.47
C LEU A 163 -3.30 -10.11 -9.85
N PRO A 164 -3.30 -11.07 -10.80
CA PRO A 164 -3.65 -10.80 -12.18
C PRO A 164 -5.05 -10.18 -12.31
N PRO A 165 -5.25 -9.20 -13.21
CA PRO A 165 -6.55 -8.63 -13.48
C PRO A 165 -7.58 -9.70 -13.88
N SER A 166 -8.85 -9.43 -13.60
CA SER A 166 -9.92 -10.36 -13.92
C SER A 166 -10.10 -10.50 -15.44
N LYS A 167 -10.24 -11.74 -15.93
CA LYS A 167 -10.36 -12.07 -17.37
C LYS A 167 -11.50 -11.39 -18.12
N LYS A 168 -12.54 -10.92 -17.42
CA LYS A 168 -13.67 -10.18 -18.02
C LYS A 168 -13.25 -8.79 -18.52
N PHE A 169 -12.05 -8.33 -18.16
CA PHE A 169 -11.41 -7.08 -18.58
C PHE A 169 -10.15 -7.38 -19.41
N SER A 170 -10.28 -8.31 -20.37
CA SER A 170 -9.24 -8.68 -21.32
C SER A 170 -8.74 -7.43 -22.09
N PRO A 171 -7.46 -7.37 -22.48
CA PRO A 171 -6.91 -6.25 -23.27
C PRO A 171 -7.55 -6.08 -24.67
N TRP A 172 -8.39 -7.02 -25.11
CA TRP A 172 -9.11 -6.97 -26.38
C TRP A 172 -10.61 -6.62 -26.23
N THR A 173 -11.15 -6.65 -25.02
CA THR A 173 -12.47 -6.07 -24.73
C THR A 173 -12.23 -4.60 -24.40
N LYS A 174 -12.72 -3.70 -25.25
CA LYS A 174 -12.69 -2.25 -25.13
C LYS A 174 -12.41 -1.81 -23.68
N THR A 175 -11.26 -1.16 -23.51
CA THR A 175 -10.83 -0.38 -22.35
C THR A 175 -11.97 0.44 -21.77
N ASP A 176 -12.76 -0.17 -20.89
CA ASP A 176 -13.74 0.54 -20.11
C ASP A 176 -13.05 0.98 -18.82
N LEU A 177 -12.45 2.18 -18.90
CA LEU A 177 -12.63 3.37 -18.05
C LEU A 177 -12.62 3.22 -16.52
N SER A 178 -12.49 2.01 -16.00
CA SER A 178 -12.48 1.63 -14.61
C SER A 178 -11.03 1.35 -14.26
N HIS A 179 -10.31 2.37 -13.81
CA HIS A 179 -8.97 2.26 -13.20
C HIS A 179 -8.93 1.28 -12.01
N ALA A 180 -10.05 0.67 -11.61
CA ALA A 180 -10.20 -0.23 -10.48
C ALA A 180 -9.29 -1.47 -10.53
N GLN A 181 -8.77 -1.88 -11.70
CA GLN A 181 -7.86 -3.03 -11.82
C GLN A 181 -6.39 -2.66 -12.04
N TYR A 182 -6.04 -1.37 -11.89
CA TYR A 182 -4.67 -0.90 -12.08
C TYR A 182 -3.69 -1.62 -11.15
N TRP A 183 -4.06 -1.87 -9.89
CA TRP A 183 -3.25 -2.63 -8.93
C TRP A 183 -3.55 -4.14 -8.89
N GLY A 184 -4.15 -4.69 -9.95
CA GLY A 184 -4.63 -6.07 -9.99
C GLY A 184 -6.10 -6.21 -9.61
N ASP A 185 -6.63 -7.44 -9.63
CA ASP A 185 -8.04 -7.69 -9.30
C ASP A 185 -8.32 -7.34 -7.81
N PRO A 186 -9.21 -6.37 -7.50
CA PRO A 186 -9.58 -6.04 -6.12
C PRO A 186 -10.23 -7.20 -5.35
N LYS A 187 -10.66 -8.27 -6.03
CA LYS A 187 -11.10 -9.50 -5.37
C LYS A 187 -9.94 -10.37 -4.90
N SER A 188 -8.71 -10.05 -5.27
CA SER A 188 -7.50 -10.82 -4.96
C SER A 188 -6.66 -10.23 -3.82
N TRP A 189 -6.94 -9.01 -3.38
CA TRP A 189 -6.29 -8.38 -2.24
C TRP A 189 -7.30 -7.60 -1.40
N ASP A 190 -6.97 -7.37 -0.13
CA ASP A 190 -7.81 -6.57 0.77
C ASP A 190 -7.14 -5.21 1.09
N LEU A 191 -5.83 -5.23 1.31
CA LEU A 191 -5.04 -4.04 1.65
C LEU A 191 -3.65 -4.12 1.00
N LEU A 192 -3.15 -3.00 0.48
CA LEU A 192 -1.76 -2.84 0.01
C LEU A 192 -1.04 -1.84 0.91
N TYR A 193 0.02 -2.25 1.58
CA TYR A 193 0.90 -1.33 2.30
C TYR A 193 1.88 -0.70 1.32
N LEU A 194 1.69 0.59 1.04
CA LEU A 194 2.50 1.40 0.14
C LEU A 194 3.31 2.48 0.89
N GLY A 195 3.02 2.69 2.17
CA GLY A 195 3.74 3.53 3.10
C GLY A 195 3.69 2.95 4.50
N HIS A 196 4.85 2.58 5.04
CA HIS A 196 4.99 1.85 6.30
C HIS A 196 6.38 2.09 6.88
N CYS A 197 6.58 1.83 8.17
CA CYS A 197 7.91 1.85 8.80
C CYS A 197 8.66 0.52 8.68
N GLY A 198 8.00 -0.50 8.10
CA GLY A 198 8.61 -1.76 7.69
C GLY A 198 7.61 -2.90 7.72
N ASP A 199 7.89 -3.93 6.93
CA ASP A 199 7.24 -5.24 7.02
C ASP A 199 8.32 -6.29 7.25
N TYR A 200 8.45 -6.64 8.52
CA TYR A 200 9.60 -7.38 9.02
C TYR A 200 9.29 -8.87 9.13
N PHE A 201 10.30 -9.67 8.86
CA PHE A 201 10.20 -11.12 8.97
C PHE A 201 10.71 -11.66 10.30
N ASN A 202 11.39 -10.79 11.04
CA ASN A 202 11.96 -11.02 12.35
C ASN A 202 11.31 -10.06 13.35
N GLU A 203 11.42 -10.38 14.64
CA GLU A 203 11.05 -9.44 15.70
C GLU A 203 11.90 -8.17 15.57
N VAL A 204 11.29 -7.02 15.81
CA VAL A 204 11.97 -5.72 15.89
C VAL A 204 11.87 -5.23 17.33
N ASN A 205 13.02 -4.91 17.93
CA ASN A 205 13.11 -4.32 19.25
C ASN A 205 13.74 -2.92 19.18
N TYR A 206 14.03 -2.32 20.34
CA TYR A 206 14.65 -1.00 20.43
C TYR A 206 16.02 -0.90 19.74
N ASP A 207 16.74 -2.01 19.59
CA ASP A 207 18.06 -2.08 18.96
C ASP A 207 17.98 -2.45 17.46
N GLY A 208 16.78 -2.65 16.91
CA GLY A 208 16.52 -2.99 15.51
C GLY A 208 16.04 -4.42 15.30
N LEU A 209 16.40 -5.02 14.15
CA LEU A 209 15.97 -6.36 13.77
C LEU A 209 16.67 -7.43 14.62
N VAL A 210 15.88 -8.20 15.38
CA VAL A 210 16.36 -9.33 16.17
C VAL A 210 16.78 -10.46 15.23
N LYS A 211 18.07 -10.79 15.21
CA LYS A 211 18.59 -11.89 14.40
C LYS A 211 18.10 -13.22 14.96
N THR A 212 17.55 -14.06 14.08
CA THR A 212 17.06 -15.41 14.42
C THR A 212 17.93 -16.48 13.77
N ASP A 213 18.05 -17.64 14.42
CA ASP A 213 18.81 -18.79 13.88
C ASP A 213 18.27 -19.32 12.55
N ARG A 214 17.01 -18.99 12.23
CA ARG A 214 16.39 -19.24 10.93
C ARG A 214 16.10 -17.90 10.26
N PRO A 215 16.97 -17.43 9.34
CA PRO A 215 16.69 -16.24 8.56
C PRO A 215 15.52 -16.52 7.62
N PHE A 216 14.63 -15.54 7.48
CA PHE A 216 13.52 -15.63 6.55
C PHE A 216 13.99 -15.49 5.09
N ASN A 217 13.39 -16.24 4.17
CA ASN A 217 13.66 -16.12 2.74
C ASN A 217 12.40 -15.69 1.97
N LEU A 218 12.50 -14.68 1.10
CA LEU A 218 11.40 -14.24 0.23
C LEU A 218 10.81 -15.41 -0.58
N THR A 219 11.62 -16.43 -0.94
CA THR A 219 11.14 -17.62 -1.65
C THR A 219 10.07 -18.41 -0.92
N ASP A 220 9.95 -18.24 0.40
CA ASP A 220 8.97 -18.95 1.23
C ASP A 220 7.56 -18.37 1.11
N LEU A 221 7.39 -17.25 0.39
CA LEU A 221 6.10 -16.58 0.23
C LEU A 221 5.91 -16.02 -1.19
N PRO A 222 4.67 -15.81 -1.67
CA PRO A 222 4.41 -15.17 -2.96
C PRO A 222 4.98 -13.74 -3.04
N HIS A 223 5.94 -13.52 -3.93
CA HIS A 223 6.62 -12.23 -4.09
C HIS A 223 7.01 -11.97 -5.56
N ALA A 224 7.25 -10.70 -5.88
CA ALA A 224 7.79 -10.22 -7.13
C ALA A 224 8.86 -9.15 -6.84
N ILE A 225 10.07 -9.36 -7.34
CA ILE A 225 11.16 -8.39 -7.25
C ILE A 225 11.30 -7.70 -8.60
N TYR A 226 11.41 -6.38 -8.60
CA TYR A 226 11.59 -5.58 -9.81
C TYR A 226 12.62 -4.49 -9.59
N TYR A 227 13.21 -4.03 -10.69
CA TYR A 227 14.14 -2.91 -10.70
C TYR A 227 13.38 -1.60 -10.67
N ASP A 228 13.77 -0.69 -9.79
CA ASP A 228 13.27 0.68 -9.68
C ASP A 228 14.47 1.64 -9.62
N PRO A 229 14.76 2.37 -10.71
CA PRO A 229 15.89 3.29 -10.77
C PRO A 229 15.74 4.51 -9.84
N SER A 230 14.54 4.79 -9.33
CA SER A 230 14.28 5.90 -8.42
C SER A 230 14.40 5.53 -6.93
N LEU A 231 14.52 4.24 -6.60
CA LEU A 231 14.85 3.83 -5.24
C LEU A 231 16.32 4.19 -4.97
N PRO A 232 16.69 4.81 -3.83
CA PRO A 232 18.09 5.07 -3.50
C PRO A 232 18.94 3.79 -3.49
N ALA A 233 20.26 3.98 -3.62
CA ALA A 233 21.21 2.90 -3.35
C ALA A 233 21.03 2.39 -1.91
N LYS A 234 21.39 1.14 -1.64
CA LYS A 234 21.11 0.54 -0.33
C LYS A 234 21.75 1.29 0.82
N THR A 235 22.95 1.82 0.62
CA THR A 235 23.68 2.63 1.62
C THR A 235 22.93 3.91 2.02
N ASP A 236 22.02 4.37 1.18
CA ASP A 236 21.28 5.61 1.37
C ASP A 236 19.90 5.37 2.01
N LEU A 237 19.45 4.11 2.10
CA LEU A 237 18.18 3.76 2.73
C LEU A 237 18.22 3.92 4.25
N HIS A 238 17.05 3.91 4.88
CA HIS A 238 16.91 3.85 6.34
C HIS A 238 17.64 2.62 6.90
N PRO A 239 18.40 2.70 8.02
CA PRO A 239 19.20 1.56 8.51
C PRO A 239 18.43 0.25 8.70
N PHE A 240 17.21 0.30 9.25
CA PHE A 240 16.39 -0.92 9.37
C PHE A 240 15.93 -1.47 8.02
N THR A 241 15.75 -0.62 7.01
CA THR A 241 15.48 -1.04 5.63
C THR A 241 16.74 -1.66 5.01
N GLN A 242 17.94 -1.14 5.32
CA GLN A 242 19.20 -1.76 4.89
C GLN A 242 19.35 -3.16 5.46
N ASP A 243 19.10 -3.32 6.77
CA ASP A 243 19.17 -4.61 7.45
C ASP A 243 18.15 -5.61 6.87
N LEU A 244 16.92 -5.15 6.61
CA LEU A 244 15.91 -5.95 5.93
C LEU A 244 16.39 -6.39 4.53
N PHE A 245 16.89 -5.45 3.71
CA PHE A 245 17.36 -5.73 2.36
C PHE A 245 18.55 -6.69 2.35
N ASN A 246 19.46 -6.56 3.30
CA ASN A 246 20.57 -7.50 3.49
C ASN A 246 20.07 -8.89 3.88
N SER A 247 19.14 -8.98 4.83
CA SER A 247 18.55 -10.26 5.25
C SER A 247 17.85 -10.98 4.10
N LEU A 248 17.16 -10.22 3.24
CA LEU A 248 16.42 -10.75 2.10
C LEU A 248 17.26 -10.88 0.83
N HIS A 249 18.56 -10.52 0.87
CA HIS A 249 19.45 -10.49 -0.29
C HIS A 249 18.89 -9.66 -1.45
N LEU A 250 18.19 -8.57 -1.16
CA LEU A 250 17.69 -7.64 -2.15
C LEU A 250 18.84 -6.80 -2.72
N PRO A 251 19.04 -6.79 -4.06
CA PRO A 251 20.01 -5.92 -4.71
C PRO A 251 19.60 -4.44 -4.63
N ASP A 252 20.58 -3.56 -4.87
CA ASP A 252 20.35 -2.13 -5.01
C ASP A 252 19.36 -1.81 -6.13
N HIS A 253 18.61 -0.71 -5.95
CA HIS A 253 17.58 -0.26 -6.89
C HIS A 253 16.53 -1.35 -7.20
N ARG A 254 16.21 -2.20 -6.23
CA ARG A 254 15.14 -3.18 -6.35
C ARG A 254 14.14 -3.06 -5.23
N ARG A 255 12.87 -3.18 -5.59
CA ARG A 255 11.76 -3.32 -4.66
C ARG A 255 11.19 -4.74 -4.74
N ALA A 256 10.61 -5.19 -3.65
CA ALA A 256 9.90 -6.44 -3.51
C ALA A 256 8.44 -6.15 -3.18
N PHE A 257 7.53 -6.59 -4.04
CA PHE A 257 6.11 -6.67 -3.72
C PHE A 257 5.80 -8.09 -3.23
N HIS A 258 5.26 -8.24 -2.02
CA HIS A 258 5.14 -9.55 -1.40
C HIS A 258 3.94 -9.64 -0.45
N ARG A 259 3.53 -10.86 -0.12
CA ARG A 259 2.52 -11.10 0.93
C ARG A 259 3.00 -10.50 2.25
N SER A 260 2.16 -9.73 2.94
CA SER A 260 2.60 -9.08 4.18
C SER A 260 2.86 -10.07 5.30
N LYS A 261 3.83 -9.78 6.17
CA LYS A 261 4.20 -10.63 7.30
C LYS A 261 3.91 -9.96 8.64
N PHE A 262 4.55 -8.82 8.88
CA PHE A 262 4.43 -7.97 10.05
C PHE A 262 4.51 -6.49 9.61
N PRO A 263 3.53 -5.98 8.84
CA PRO A 263 3.53 -4.59 8.40
C PRO A 263 3.15 -3.66 9.55
N LEU A 264 3.95 -2.63 9.81
CA LEU A 264 3.75 -1.64 10.87
C LEU A 264 3.69 -0.20 10.31
N CYS A 265 3.04 0.69 11.05
CA CYS A 265 2.72 2.07 10.67
C CYS A 265 1.66 2.17 9.55
N SER A 266 0.96 3.30 9.51
CA SER A 266 -0.15 3.57 8.59
C SER A 266 0.06 4.76 7.66
N PHE A 267 1.34 5.14 7.41
CA PHE A 267 1.71 6.27 6.55
C PHE A 267 0.96 6.26 5.22
N GLY A 268 0.85 5.09 4.58
CA GLY A 268 0.09 4.91 3.35
C GLY A 268 -0.41 3.49 3.13
N TYR A 269 -1.72 3.28 3.04
CA TYR A 269 -2.29 1.99 2.69
C TYR A 269 -3.44 2.11 1.70
N ALA A 270 -3.42 1.28 0.65
CA ALA A 270 -4.56 1.13 -0.23
C ALA A 270 -5.52 0.06 0.29
N ILE A 271 -6.82 0.26 0.11
CA ILE A 271 -7.85 -0.62 0.65
C ILE A 271 -9.00 -0.79 -0.32
N THR A 272 -9.60 -1.99 -0.31
CA THR A 272 -10.84 -2.27 -1.05
C THR A 272 -12.07 -1.94 -0.19
N ARG A 273 -13.17 -1.57 -0.84
CA ARG A 273 -14.45 -1.29 -0.16
C ARG A 273 -14.88 -2.40 0.83
N PRO A 274 -14.88 -3.70 0.46
CA PRO A 274 -15.21 -4.77 1.42
C PRO A 274 -14.25 -4.85 2.61
N ALA A 275 -12.98 -4.53 2.43
CA ALA A 275 -11.99 -4.52 3.51
C ALA A 275 -12.22 -3.33 4.47
N ALA A 276 -12.54 -2.16 3.94
CA ALA A 276 -12.88 -0.98 4.73
C ALA A 276 -14.09 -1.20 5.65
N GLU A 277 -15.15 -1.86 5.15
CA GLU A 277 -16.28 -2.26 5.99
C GLU A 277 -15.85 -3.13 7.18
N ARG A 278 -14.98 -4.12 6.93
CA ARG A 278 -14.49 -5.04 7.96
C ARG A 278 -13.61 -4.33 9.00
N LEU A 279 -12.77 -3.39 8.57
CA LEU A 279 -12.00 -2.56 9.49
C LEU A 279 -12.92 -1.77 10.42
N LEU A 280 -13.93 -1.09 9.88
CA LEU A 280 -14.87 -0.30 10.69
C LEU A 280 -15.73 -1.17 11.61
N THR A 281 -16.06 -2.40 11.22
CA THR A 281 -16.96 -3.26 12.00
C THR A 281 -16.27 -4.11 13.05
N ASP A 282 -15.29 -4.92 12.67
CA ASP A 282 -14.85 -6.04 13.51
C ASP A 282 -13.34 -6.29 13.56
N LEU A 283 -12.58 -5.80 12.57
CA LEU A 283 -11.12 -5.96 12.54
C LEU A 283 -10.37 -4.82 13.24
N ALA A 284 -10.88 -3.58 13.16
CA ALA A 284 -10.34 -2.43 13.86
C ALA A 284 -11.45 -1.48 14.33
N PRO A 285 -12.47 -1.94 15.07
CA PRO A 285 -13.58 -1.09 15.50
C PRO A 285 -13.08 0.07 16.36
N ALA A 286 -13.76 1.22 16.33
CA ALA A 286 -13.51 2.36 17.21
C ALA A 286 -14.00 2.09 18.64
N GLN A 287 -13.53 0.98 19.21
CA GLN A 287 -13.82 0.53 20.57
C GLN A 287 -12.70 -0.41 21.02
N PHE A 288 -11.97 -0.02 22.05
CA PHE A 288 -10.94 -0.85 22.64
C PHE A 288 -11.54 -2.10 23.28
N ARG A 289 -10.92 -3.23 22.97
CA ARG A 289 -11.21 -4.53 23.56
C ARG A 289 -10.14 -4.87 24.61
N PRO A 290 -10.46 -5.69 25.63
CA PRO A 290 -9.44 -6.20 26.54
C PRO A 290 -8.33 -6.91 25.77
N LYS A 291 -7.06 -6.56 26.05
CA LYS A 291 -5.87 -7.09 25.34
C LYS A 291 -5.87 -6.86 23.82
N GLY A 292 -6.63 -5.87 23.36
CA GLY A 292 -6.67 -5.47 21.95
C GLY A 292 -5.56 -4.47 21.60
N PRO A 293 -5.40 -4.17 20.29
CA PRO A 293 -4.51 -3.11 19.84
C PRO A 293 -4.91 -1.75 20.46
N ARG A 294 -3.91 -0.92 20.75
CA ARG A 294 -4.07 0.43 21.31
C ARG A 294 -3.77 1.56 20.31
N ALA A 295 -3.25 1.20 19.14
CA ALA A 295 -3.02 2.09 18.01
C ALA A 295 -3.58 1.47 16.72
N PHE A 296 -3.99 2.33 15.78
CA PHE A 296 -4.73 1.91 14.58
C PHE A 296 -3.87 1.05 13.64
N ASP A 297 -2.62 1.45 13.45
CA ASP A 297 -1.59 0.69 12.73
C ASP A 297 -1.38 -0.72 13.31
N VAL A 298 -1.33 -0.87 14.64
CA VAL A 298 -1.27 -2.18 15.32
C VAL A 298 -2.54 -2.99 15.05
N ALA A 299 -3.71 -2.35 14.95
CA ALA A 299 -4.93 -3.03 14.56
C ALA A 299 -4.90 -3.52 13.10
N LEU A 300 -4.34 -2.72 12.19
CA LEU A 300 -4.10 -3.15 10.80
C LEU A 300 -3.11 -4.33 10.74
N LEU A 301 -2.01 -4.26 11.49
CA LEU A 301 -1.05 -5.35 11.64
C LEU A 301 -1.76 -6.64 12.07
N HIS A 302 -2.52 -6.61 13.17
CA HIS A 302 -3.28 -7.76 13.66
C HIS A 302 -4.26 -8.29 12.61
N ALA A 303 -4.95 -7.39 11.89
CA ALA A 303 -5.88 -7.76 10.84
C ALA A 303 -5.15 -8.50 9.70
N CYS A 304 -3.97 -8.02 9.28
CA CYS A 304 -3.14 -8.65 8.26
C CYS A 304 -2.56 -9.99 8.71
N SER A 305 -2.00 -10.07 9.92
CA SER A 305 -1.47 -11.32 10.48
C SER A 305 -2.55 -12.41 10.55
N LYS A 306 -3.77 -12.05 10.97
CA LYS A 306 -4.93 -12.97 10.99
C LYS A 306 -5.32 -13.45 9.57
N GLY A 307 -5.06 -12.65 8.54
CA GLY A 307 -5.41 -12.95 7.15
C GLY A 307 -4.26 -13.57 6.34
N SER A 308 -3.07 -13.67 6.92
CA SER A 308 -1.83 -14.10 6.24
C SER A 308 -2.00 -15.37 5.42
N GLN A 309 -2.68 -16.39 5.95
CA GLN A 309 -2.91 -17.69 5.32
C GLN A 309 -4.11 -17.75 4.36
N THR A 310 -4.86 -16.65 4.20
CA THR A 310 -6.04 -16.63 3.31
C THR A 310 -5.60 -16.57 1.84
N PRO A 311 -6.00 -17.52 0.97
CA PRO A 311 -5.59 -17.51 -0.44
C PRO A 311 -6.04 -16.28 -1.22
N SER A 312 -5.32 -15.96 -2.29
CA SER A 312 -5.58 -14.84 -3.20
C SER A 312 -5.67 -15.36 -4.65
N PRO A 313 -6.83 -15.26 -5.34
CA PRO A 313 -8.11 -14.74 -4.86
C PRO A 313 -8.76 -15.59 -3.76
N THR A 314 -9.68 -14.99 -3.02
CA THR A 314 -10.43 -15.69 -1.99
C THR A 314 -11.23 -16.85 -2.60
N PRO A 315 -11.10 -18.10 -2.08
CA PRO A 315 -11.90 -19.21 -2.56
C PRO A 315 -13.40 -18.94 -2.37
N PRO A 316 -14.29 -19.45 -3.24
CA PRO A 316 -15.74 -19.25 -3.10
C PRO A 316 -16.31 -19.67 -1.74
N ASN A 317 -15.65 -20.62 -1.09
CA ASN A 317 -16.04 -21.21 0.20
C ASN A 317 -15.43 -20.51 1.41
N ASN A 318 -14.68 -19.41 1.24
CA ASN A 318 -14.14 -18.66 2.36
C ASN A 318 -15.29 -18.01 3.16
N PRO A 319 -15.24 -18.00 4.51
CA PRO A 319 -16.28 -17.41 5.32
C PRO A 319 -16.48 -15.94 4.92
N LYS A 320 -17.67 -15.62 4.43
CA LYS A 320 -18.07 -14.22 4.24
C LYS A 320 -18.25 -13.60 5.63
N PRO A 321 -17.89 -12.31 5.81
CA PRO A 321 -18.32 -11.57 6.99
C PRO A 321 -19.82 -11.77 7.22
N HIS A 322 -20.23 -11.88 8.48
CA HIS A 322 -21.64 -12.09 8.80
C HIS A 322 -22.52 -11.04 8.08
N PRO A 323 -23.62 -11.42 7.42
CA PRO A 323 -24.39 -10.53 6.55
C PRO A 323 -24.97 -9.34 7.33
N ASN A 324 -25.34 -9.54 8.59
CA ASN A 324 -25.67 -8.44 9.52
C ASN A 324 -24.39 -7.85 10.14
N PRO A 325 -24.04 -6.57 9.87
CA PRO A 325 -22.86 -5.91 10.42
C PRO A 325 -22.82 -5.92 11.96
N LYS A 326 -23.97 -5.81 12.63
CA LYS A 326 -24.07 -5.80 14.10
C LYS A 326 -23.64 -7.12 14.73
N LEU A 327 -23.65 -8.21 13.97
CA LEU A 327 -23.28 -9.56 14.42
C LEU A 327 -21.83 -9.92 14.06
N ARG A 328 -21.12 -9.09 13.28
CA ARG A 328 -19.71 -9.34 12.89
C ARG A 328 -18.75 -9.33 14.10
N ASN A 329 -19.12 -8.64 15.18
CA ASN A 329 -18.38 -8.72 16.46
C ASN A 329 -18.42 -10.11 17.11
N LYS A 330 -19.49 -10.90 16.86
CA LYS A 330 -19.66 -12.26 17.39
C LYS A 330 -19.14 -13.33 16.43
N TYR A 331 -19.22 -13.07 15.14
CA TYR A 331 -18.73 -13.93 14.06
C TYR A 331 -17.65 -13.21 13.28
N ALA A 332 -16.46 -13.15 13.87
CA ALA A 332 -15.35 -12.34 13.37
C ALA A 332 -14.98 -12.73 11.93
N SER A 333 -14.79 -11.73 11.08
CA SER A 333 -14.30 -11.90 9.72
C SER A 333 -12.95 -12.65 9.72
N PRO A 334 -12.61 -13.36 8.63
CA PRO A 334 -11.22 -13.71 8.38
C PRO A 334 -10.35 -12.44 8.46
N GLY A 335 -9.04 -12.54 8.70
CA GLY A 335 -8.19 -11.35 8.64
C GLY A 335 -8.06 -10.81 7.21
N LEU A 336 -7.30 -9.72 7.02
CA LEU A 336 -7.09 -9.10 5.73
C LEU A 336 -5.96 -9.78 4.94
N ARG A 337 -6.17 -9.93 3.63
CA ARG A 337 -5.16 -10.31 2.65
C ARG A 337 -4.30 -9.10 2.30
N CYS A 338 -3.26 -8.89 3.09
CA CYS A 338 -2.37 -7.75 2.94
C CYS A 338 -1.17 -8.09 2.06
N TRP A 339 -0.76 -7.12 1.25
CA TRP A 339 0.46 -7.18 0.46
C TRP A 339 1.28 -5.92 0.72
N THR A 340 2.60 -6.05 0.77
CA THR A 340 3.51 -4.98 1.09
C THR A 340 4.45 -4.72 -0.07
N LEU A 341 4.77 -3.46 -0.31
CA LEU A 341 5.87 -3.06 -1.17
C LEU A 341 7.06 -2.60 -0.33
N ASN A 342 8.15 -3.37 -0.37
CA ASN A 342 9.41 -3.05 0.30
C ASN A 342 10.50 -2.64 -0.71
N SER A 343 11.20 -1.53 -0.56
CA SER A 343 10.83 -0.41 0.30
C SER A 343 9.54 0.23 -0.24
N GLU A 344 8.89 0.99 0.61
CA GLU A 344 7.64 1.70 0.44
C GLU A 344 7.75 2.92 -0.48
N LEU A 345 6.61 3.38 -1.01
CA LEU A 345 6.51 4.56 -1.89
C LEU A 345 6.30 5.87 -1.12
N PHE A 346 5.67 5.76 0.06
CA PHE A 346 5.37 6.87 0.94
C PHE A 346 6.09 6.65 2.27
N HIS A 347 6.88 7.62 2.71
CA HIS A 347 7.56 7.56 4.00
C HIS A 347 7.18 8.77 4.83
N HIS A 348 7.11 8.68 6.16
CA HIS A 348 6.85 9.89 6.94
C HIS A 348 8.00 10.89 6.76
N MET A 349 7.68 12.17 6.87
CA MET A 349 8.65 13.26 6.89
C MET A 349 9.37 13.29 8.23
N PRO A 350 10.67 13.61 8.25
CA PRO A 350 11.38 13.86 9.50
C PRO A 350 10.74 14.98 10.33
N GLY A 351 10.58 14.74 11.63
CA GLY A 351 10.03 15.69 12.60
C GLY A 351 9.12 15.00 13.61
N ASP A 352 8.71 15.72 14.66
CA ASP A 352 7.80 15.16 15.67
C ASP A 352 6.42 14.89 15.07
N SER A 353 5.85 13.73 15.36
CA SER A 353 4.44 13.44 15.03
C SER A 353 3.50 14.40 15.77
N LEU A 354 2.36 14.75 15.16
CA LEU A 354 1.31 15.52 15.87
C LEU A 354 0.83 14.78 17.13
N ILE A 355 0.90 13.44 17.12
CA ILE A 355 0.64 12.58 18.28
C ILE A 355 1.61 12.90 19.41
N ALA A 356 2.91 12.92 19.12
CA ALA A 356 3.96 13.25 20.08
C ALA A 356 3.81 14.67 20.62
N GLN A 357 3.58 15.65 19.75
CA GLN A 357 3.38 17.05 20.16
C GLN A 357 2.18 17.23 21.09
N MET A 358 1.07 16.54 20.81
CA MET A 358 -0.12 16.56 21.69
C MET A 358 0.13 15.89 23.04
N GLY A 359 0.88 14.77 23.06
CA GLY A 359 1.25 14.10 24.31
C GLY A 359 2.18 14.96 25.18
N SER A 360 3.20 15.57 24.58
CA SER A 360 4.10 16.49 25.29
C SER A 360 3.38 17.72 25.84
N ALA A 361 2.41 18.27 25.10
CA ALA A 361 1.56 19.36 25.60
C ALA A 361 0.71 18.95 26.82
N LEU A 362 0.45 17.66 26.99
CA LEU A 362 -0.24 17.08 28.15
C LEU A 362 0.72 16.58 29.24
N GLY A 363 2.03 16.82 29.11
CA GLY A 363 3.06 16.41 30.07
C GLY A 363 3.51 14.96 29.93
N GLU A 364 3.23 14.28 28.81
CA GLU A 364 3.76 12.96 28.50
C GLU A 364 5.20 13.08 27.97
N ASP A 365 6.15 12.34 28.55
CA ASP A 365 7.53 12.26 28.05
C ASP A 365 7.57 11.29 26.85
N ILE A 366 7.74 11.84 25.65
CA ILE A 366 7.76 11.09 24.40
C ILE A 366 9.12 11.30 23.77
N GLY A 367 10.04 10.36 24.04
CA GLY A 367 11.30 10.28 23.32
C GLY A 367 11.10 9.97 21.84
N ILE A 368 12.13 10.21 21.03
CA ILE A 368 12.13 9.87 19.60
C ILE A 368 11.96 8.35 19.45
N PRO A 369 10.99 7.86 18.65
CA PRO A 369 10.84 6.43 18.39
C PRO A 369 12.15 5.80 17.85
N PRO A 370 12.49 4.55 18.20
CA PRO A 370 13.75 3.94 17.79
C PRO A 370 13.97 3.88 16.28
N VAL A 371 12.89 3.68 15.52
CA VAL A 371 12.92 3.71 14.05
C VAL A 371 13.37 5.10 13.57
N ASP A 372 12.70 6.15 14.03
CA ASP A 372 12.99 7.53 13.62
C ASP A 372 14.42 7.95 14.03
N LEU A 373 14.86 7.52 15.22
CA LEU A 373 16.21 7.78 15.72
C LEU A 373 17.28 7.11 14.85
N ALA A 374 17.05 5.87 14.41
CA ALA A 374 17.98 5.17 13.52
C ALA A 374 18.13 5.90 12.17
N GLY A 375 17.05 6.49 11.65
CA GLY A 375 17.06 7.25 10.40
C GLY A 375 17.70 8.63 10.46
N GLN A 376 17.83 9.23 11.65
CA GLN A 376 18.17 10.65 11.82
C GLN A 376 19.47 11.06 11.11
N THR A 377 20.52 10.25 11.21
CA THR A 377 21.79 10.53 10.52
C THR A 377 21.62 10.58 9.01
N GLN A 378 20.84 9.67 8.43
CA GLN A 378 20.60 9.66 6.98
C GLN A 378 19.78 10.86 6.52
N VAL A 379 18.79 11.28 7.32
CA VAL A 379 18.04 12.51 7.06
C VAL A 379 18.99 13.71 6.99
N ILE A 380 19.86 13.87 7.99
CA ILE A 380 20.77 15.02 8.09
C ILE A 380 21.78 15.02 6.93
N LEU A 381 22.41 13.87 6.65
CA LEU A 381 23.44 13.77 5.62
C LEU A 381 22.89 13.94 4.21
N ARG A 382 21.71 13.37 3.94
CA ARG A 382 21.10 13.43 2.60
C ARG A 382 20.27 14.68 2.39
N ASN A 383 19.84 15.34 3.48
CA ASN A 383 18.83 16.40 3.47
C ASN A 383 17.55 15.97 2.72
N GLU A 384 17.14 14.73 2.96
CA GLU A 384 16.00 14.06 2.34
C GLU A 384 15.27 13.19 3.35
N THR A 385 13.98 12.93 3.09
CA THR A 385 13.25 11.86 3.77
C THR A 385 13.92 10.52 3.47
N VAL A 386 14.13 9.67 4.49
CA VAL A 386 14.74 8.35 4.30
C VAL A 386 13.90 7.50 3.34
N ASN A 387 14.56 6.57 2.65
CA ASN A 387 13.97 5.72 1.59
C ASN A 387 13.42 6.45 0.35
N ILE A 388 13.28 7.77 0.37
CA ILE A 388 12.95 8.62 -0.78
C ILE A 388 14.24 9.17 -1.39
N ASP A 389 14.39 9.15 -2.72
CA ASP A 389 15.60 9.69 -3.36
C ASP A 389 15.53 11.22 -3.52
N CYS A 390 14.43 11.72 -4.11
CA CYS A 390 14.17 13.15 -4.23
C CYS A 390 12.76 13.46 -3.75
N GLY A 391 12.63 13.88 -2.48
CA GLY A 391 11.35 14.19 -1.83
C GLY A 391 11.03 15.69 -1.77
N PHE A 392 10.00 16.06 -1.03
CA PHE A 392 9.54 17.43 -0.86
C PHE A 392 9.86 18.01 0.53
N TRP A 393 10.23 17.18 1.51
CA TRP A 393 10.38 17.58 2.91
C TRP A 393 11.26 18.81 3.15
N ASN A 394 12.42 18.90 2.50
CA ASN A 394 13.39 19.98 2.73
C ASN A 394 12.98 21.35 2.14
N GLY A 395 11.81 21.45 1.51
CA GLY A 395 11.27 22.70 0.97
C GLY A 395 11.91 23.20 -0.31
N ALA A 396 12.82 22.45 -0.95
CA ALA A 396 13.52 22.89 -2.18
C ALA A 396 12.57 23.17 -3.36
N PHE A 397 11.36 22.61 -3.31
CA PHE A 397 10.32 22.82 -4.32
C PHE A 397 9.17 23.73 -3.86
N ALA A 398 9.31 24.42 -2.73
CA ALA A 398 8.31 25.37 -2.26
C ALA A 398 8.12 26.54 -3.26
N PHE A 399 6.91 27.08 -3.30
CA PHE A 399 6.52 28.22 -4.12
C PHE A 399 5.41 29.02 -3.45
N ASP A 400 5.20 30.27 -3.86
CA ASP A 400 4.07 31.08 -3.36
C ASP A 400 2.76 30.64 -4.02
N ASP A 401 1.64 30.62 -3.29
CA ASP A 401 0.34 30.14 -3.80
C ASP A 401 -0.13 30.83 -5.09
N ASN A 402 0.27 32.09 -5.30
CA ASN A 402 -0.08 32.87 -6.48
C ASN A 402 0.92 32.71 -7.64
N ASP A 403 2.05 32.03 -7.43
CA ASP A 403 3.09 31.82 -8.45
C ASP A 403 2.77 30.63 -9.37
N THR A 404 1.80 30.85 -10.24
CA THR A 404 1.41 29.85 -11.25
C THR A 404 2.51 29.56 -12.28
N THR A 405 3.49 30.45 -12.44
CA THR A 405 4.60 30.26 -13.37
C THR A 405 5.59 29.25 -12.81
N ARG A 406 5.97 29.41 -11.54
CA ARG A 406 6.82 28.45 -10.82
C ARG A 406 6.14 27.10 -10.71
N LEU A 407 4.85 27.05 -10.39
CA LEU A 407 4.09 25.79 -10.35
C LEU A 407 4.15 25.05 -11.70
N LYS A 408 3.86 25.73 -12.83
CA LYS A 408 3.91 25.10 -14.16
C LYS A 408 5.30 24.59 -14.51
N PHE A 409 6.34 25.33 -14.15
CA PHE A 409 7.73 24.92 -14.33
C PHE A 409 8.04 23.65 -13.52
N LEU A 410 7.68 23.62 -12.23
CA LEU A 410 7.90 22.47 -11.36
C LEU A 410 7.08 21.25 -11.83
N GLN A 411 5.84 21.44 -12.27
CA GLN A 411 5.02 20.38 -12.85
C GLN A 411 5.70 19.74 -14.07
N GLU A 412 6.32 20.54 -14.93
CA GLU A 412 6.98 20.04 -16.13
C GLU A 412 8.33 19.38 -15.82
N GLU A 413 9.23 20.10 -15.15
CA GLU A 413 10.61 19.63 -14.93
C GLU A 413 10.71 18.61 -13.79
N VAL A 414 10.04 18.86 -12.67
CA VAL A 414 10.13 18.02 -11.47
C VAL A 414 9.12 16.88 -11.54
N GLY A 415 7.83 17.18 -11.75
CA GLY A 415 6.77 16.17 -11.77
C GLY A 415 6.78 15.26 -13.00
N ARG A 416 6.63 15.84 -14.21
CA ARG A 416 6.52 15.05 -15.45
C ARG A 416 7.84 14.44 -15.90
N LYS A 417 8.90 15.23 -15.96
CA LYS A 417 10.23 14.76 -16.38
C LYS A 417 11.00 14.04 -15.27
N GLY A 418 10.57 14.17 -14.00
CA GLY A 418 11.24 13.50 -12.88
C GLY A 418 12.64 14.03 -12.59
N ARG A 419 12.95 15.29 -12.94
CA ARG A 419 14.27 15.89 -12.73
C ARG A 419 14.37 16.44 -11.31
N CYS A 420 15.30 15.90 -10.53
CA CYS A 420 15.59 16.42 -9.21
C CYS A 420 16.44 17.70 -9.32
N LEU A 421 15.81 18.87 -9.15
CA LEU A 421 16.46 20.18 -9.24
C LEU A 421 17.12 20.63 -7.93
N LYS A 422 17.41 19.69 -7.04
CA LYS A 422 18.10 19.98 -5.77
C LYS A 422 19.61 20.11 -6.01
N GLU A 423 20.26 20.93 -5.18
CA GLU A 423 21.69 21.18 -5.29
C GLU A 423 22.49 19.86 -5.29
N GLY A 424 23.46 19.74 -6.20
CA GLY A 424 24.28 18.54 -6.35
C GLY A 424 23.62 17.33 -7.03
N ARG A 425 22.33 17.42 -7.42
CA ARG A 425 21.58 16.29 -8.04
C ARG A 425 21.35 16.41 -9.55
N GLU A 426 21.57 17.59 -10.14
CA GLU A 426 21.26 17.84 -11.56
C GLU A 426 22.24 17.17 -12.56
N SER A 427 23.44 16.80 -12.12
CA SER A 427 24.55 16.36 -12.99
C SER A 427 24.56 14.87 -13.39
N ALA A 428 23.64 14.04 -12.88
CA ALA A 428 23.64 12.60 -13.14
C ALA A 428 22.85 12.17 -14.40
N SER A 429 22.14 13.09 -15.07
CA SER A 429 21.18 12.74 -16.14
C SER A 429 21.75 12.73 -17.58
N THR A 430 23.04 13.01 -17.78
CA THR A 430 23.62 13.14 -19.14
C THR A 430 24.63 12.05 -19.56
N SER A 431 24.84 10.98 -18.78
CA SER A 431 25.69 9.86 -19.23
C SER A 431 24.87 8.74 -19.89
N ASN A 432 24.61 8.90 -21.19
CA ASN A 432 24.27 7.77 -22.06
C ASN A 432 25.36 6.69 -21.96
N PRO A 433 25.04 5.40 -21.77
CA PRO A 433 26.01 4.33 -21.98
C PRO A 433 26.16 4.13 -23.50
N MET A 434 27.00 4.95 -24.13
CA MET A 434 27.42 4.70 -25.51
C MET A 434 28.25 3.42 -25.51
N GLY A 435 27.76 2.41 -26.24
CA GLY A 435 28.35 1.09 -26.31
C GLY A 435 29.81 1.10 -26.77
N THR A 436 30.64 0.36 -26.05
CA THR A 436 31.94 -0.10 -26.55
C THR A 436 31.75 -1.44 -27.24
N SER A 437 31.49 -1.37 -28.53
CA SER A 437 31.83 -2.45 -29.46
C SER A 437 33.36 -2.48 -29.59
N MET A 438 34.03 -3.45 -28.99
CA MET A 438 35.36 -3.86 -29.43
C MET A 438 35.27 -5.21 -30.13
N ARG A 439 35.35 -5.14 -31.47
CA ARG A 439 35.94 -6.19 -32.28
C ARG A 439 37.46 -6.08 -32.11
N THR A 440 38.08 -7.20 -31.73
CA THR A 440 39.16 -7.87 -32.45
C THR A 440 39.25 -9.28 -31.93
#